data_AF-A0A7Y2DWD4-F1
#
_entry.id   AF-A0A7Y2DWD4-F1
#
_cell.length_a   1.000
_cell.length_b   1.000
_cell.length_c   1.000
_cell.angle_alpha   90.00
_cell.angle_beta   90.00
_cell.angle_gamma   90.00
#
_symmetry.space_group_name_H-M   'P 1'
#
loop_
_entity.id
_entity.type
_entity.pdbx_description
1 polymer ?
#
loop_
_entity_poly.entity_id
_entity_poly.type
_entity_poly.pdbx_seq_one_letter_code
_entity_poly.pdbx_strand_id
1 'polypeptide(L)'
;MNCWKLIILLAALTVLVGCEAKTGSNKTASNSGAAKPAKDLSTVERPDSIKQKMEARGDQDKAEPELMVESPKEGETINSSTVRVKVKVDGDLKMGKDEKGTGNHVHVILDNQPYAAHYMWDEGFELRNVSDGEHTLRMFASRPW
;
A
#
# COMPACT_ATOMS: atom_id res chain seq x y z
N MET A 1 -41.36 -56.51 -5.17
CA MET A 1 -41.33 -55.90 -3.82
C MET A 1 -39.95 -55.24 -3.61
N ASN A 2 -39.86 -53.98 -4.02
CA ASN A 2 -38.97 -52.90 -3.54
C ASN A 2 -37.47 -53.17 -3.27
N CYS A 3 -36.72 -53.76 -4.22
CA CYS A 3 -35.23 -53.74 -4.20
C CYS A 3 -34.62 -52.33 -4.33
N TRP A 4 -35.40 -51.35 -4.81
CA TRP A 4 -34.99 -49.95 -4.89
C TRP A 4 -34.65 -49.36 -3.51
N LYS A 5 -35.38 -49.74 -2.46
CA LYS A 5 -35.19 -49.14 -1.12
C LYS A 5 -33.90 -49.60 -0.43
N LEU A 6 -33.34 -50.74 -0.83
CA LEU A 6 -32.07 -51.27 -0.33
C LEU A 6 -30.84 -50.61 -0.98
N ILE A 7 -30.97 -50.05 -2.18
CA ILE A 7 -29.89 -49.32 -2.85
C ILE A 7 -29.71 -47.92 -2.25
N ILE A 8 -30.78 -47.29 -1.78
CA ILE A 8 -30.73 -45.97 -1.13
C ILE A 8 -30.06 -46.05 0.25
N LEU A 9 -30.14 -47.18 0.95
CA LEU A 9 -29.52 -47.33 2.29
C LEU A 9 -28.02 -47.65 2.24
N LEU A 10 -27.50 -48.18 1.12
CA LEU A 10 -26.08 -48.53 0.97
C LEU A 10 -25.23 -47.38 0.39
N ALA A 11 -25.85 -46.41 -0.29
CA ALA A 11 -25.18 -45.23 -0.82
C ALA A 11 -24.94 -44.13 0.24
N ALA A 12 -25.50 -44.27 1.44
CA ALA A 12 -25.42 -43.28 2.52
C ALA A 12 -24.18 -43.43 3.42
N LEU A 13 -23.29 -44.42 3.20
CA LEU A 13 -22.22 -44.74 4.16
C LEU A 13 -20.78 -44.56 3.66
N THR A 14 -20.55 -44.05 2.46
CA THR A 14 -19.18 -43.89 1.97
C THR A 14 -19.04 -42.64 1.12
N VAL A 15 -18.71 -41.50 1.73
CA VAL A 15 -17.56 -40.62 1.37
C VAL A 15 -17.41 -39.59 2.50
N LEU A 16 -16.74 -39.99 3.58
CA LEU A 16 -16.11 -39.08 4.55
C LEU A 16 -14.59 -39.32 4.46
N VAL A 17 -14.00 -38.93 3.34
CA VAL A 17 -12.55 -38.85 3.19
C VAL A 17 -12.24 -37.62 2.34
N GLY A 18 -11.62 -36.61 2.95
CA GLY A 18 -11.02 -35.50 2.20
C GLY A 18 -11.00 -34.16 2.92
N CYS A 19 -10.06 -33.98 3.85
CA CYS A 19 -9.07 -32.89 3.83
C CYS A 19 -8.24 -32.99 5.11
N GLU A 20 -7.05 -33.59 5.01
CA GLU A 20 -5.99 -33.29 5.96
C GLU A 20 -5.71 -31.79 5.88
N ALA A 21 -5.85 -31.09 7.00
CA ALA A 21 -5.25 -29.78 7.14
C ALA A 21 -3.73 -29.97 7.09
N LYS A 22 -3.15 -29.82 5.88
CA LYS A 22 -1.73 -29.49 5.78
C LYS A 22 -1.60 -28.12 6.44
N THR A 23 -1.19 -28.11 7.70
CA THR A 23 -0.58 -26.94 8.31
C THR A 23 0.56 -26.54 7.38
N GLY A 24 0.30 -25.53 6.55
CA GLY A 24 1.30 -24.88 5.76
C GLY A 24 2.28 -24.27 6.74
N SER A 25 3.31 -25.04 7.11
CA SER A 25 4.55 -24.45 7.55
C SER A 25 4.96 -23.55 6.40
N ASN A 26 4.76 -22.25 6.58
CA ASN A 26 5.43 -21.24 5.81
C ASN A 26 6.91 -21.47 6.08
N LYS A 27 7.52 -22.37 5.30
CA LYS A 27 8.95 -22.42 5.15
C LYS A 27 9.25 -21.13 4.43
N THR A 28 9.49 -20.07 5.19
CA THR A 28 10.38 -19.01 4.76
C THR A 28 11.57 -19.73 4.16
N ALA A 29 11.65 -19.71 2.83
CA ALA A 29 12.85 -20.10 2.14
C ALA A 29 13.90 -19.11 2.61
N SER A 30 14.62 -19.48 3.67
CA SER A 30 15.83 -18.80 4.05
C SER A 30 16.73 -18.92 2.83
N ASN A 31 16.85 -17.81 2.11
CA ASN A 31 17.69 -17.74 0.94
C ASN A 31 19.12 -17.76 1.47
N SER A 32 19.63 -18.97 1.76
CA SER A 32 21.03 -19.23 2.09
C SER A 32 21.89 -19.09 0.83
N GLY A 33 21.70 -18.01 0.08
CA GLY A 33 22.71 -17.53 -0.83
C GLY A 33 23.84 -17.00 0.04
N ALA A 34 25.01 -17.63 -0.03
CA ALA A 34 26.22 -17.14 0.62
C ALA A 34 26.33 -15.63 0.41
N ALA A 35 26.26 -14.87 1.50
CA ALA A 35 26.42 -13.43 1.45
C ALA A 35 27.76 -13.14 0.78
N LYS A 36 27.73 -12.38 -0.33
CA LYS A 36 28.95 -11.82 -0.91
C LYS A 36 29.67 -11.06 0.20
N PRO A 37 31.01 -11.15 0.32
CA PRO A 37 31.74 -10.42 1.36
C PRO A 37 31.36 -8.94 1.27
N ALA A 38 30.91 -8.38 2.39
CA ALA A 38 30.54 -6.99 2.49
C ALA A 38 31.72 -6.15 2.01
N LYS A 39 31.54 -5.40 0.92
CA LYS A 39 32.50 -4.36 0.56
C LYS A 39 32.49 -3.34 1.69
N ASP A 40 33.67 -2.96 2.15
CA ASP A 40 33.84 -1.89 3.11
C ASP A 40 33.47 -0.58 2.40
N LEU A 41 32.26 -0.09 2.68
CA LEU A 41 31.73 1.15 2.11
C LEU A 41 32.03 2.28 3.09
N SER A 42 32.86 3.23 2.69
CA SER A 42 33.06 4.45 3.47
C SER A 42 31.91 5.42 3.22
N THR A 43 31.23 5.85 4.29
CA THR A 43 30.26 6.95 4.22
C THR A 43 30.98 8.24 3.84
N VAL A 44 30.55 8.88 2.75
CA VAL A 44 31.07 10.19 2.32
C VAL A 44 30.13 11.28 2.84
N GLU A 45 30.72 12.41 3.22
CA GLU A 45 29.97 13.56 3.69
C GLU A 45 29.05 14.11 2.60
N ARG A 46 27.87 14.57 3.00
CA ARG A 46 26.89 15.17 2.09
C ARG A 46 27.42 16.52 1.54
N PRO A 47 27.20 16.87 0.26
CA PRO A 47 27.61 18.17 -0.29
C PRO A 47 26.98 19.36 0.44
N ASP A 48 27.71 20.47 0.52
CA ASP A 48 27.29 21.68 1.23
C ASP A 48 25.97 22.27 0.72
N SER A 49 25.73 22.18 -0.60
CA SER A 49 24.47 22.64 -1.20
C SER A 49 23.24 21.90 -0.67
N ILE A 50 23.37 20.61 -0.36
CA ILE A 50 22.26 19.83 0.20
C ILE A 50 22.11 20.13 1.68
N LYS A 51 23.21 20.32 2.42
CA LYS A 51 23.15 20.73 3.84
C LYS A 51 22.41 22.05 4.01
N GLN A 52 22.73 23.06 3.20
CA GLN A 52 22.05 24.35 3.21
C GLN A 52 20.55 24.21 2.89
N LYS A 53 20.18 23.38 1.92
CA LYS A 53 18.78 23.09 1.61
C LYS A 53 18.05 22.40 2.77
N MET A 54 18.70 21.46 3.46
CA MET A 54 18.13 20.79 4.63
C MET A 54 17.95 21.76 5.79
N GLU A 55 18.94 22.60 6.08
CA GLU A 55 18.86 23.65 7.09
C GLU A 55 17.74 24.66 6.79
N ALA A 56 17.60 25.08 5.53
CA ALA A 56 16.53 25.98 5.12
C ALA A 56 15.12 25.39 5.33
N ARG A 57 14.97 24.06 5.27
CA ARG A 57 13.72 23.37 5.60
C ARG A 57 13.51 23.22 7.11
N GLY A 58 14.57 23.29 7.91
CA GLY A 58 14.51 23.23 9.37
C GLY A 58 13.80 21.98 9.87
N ASP A 59 12.82 22.16 10.75
CA ASP A 59 12.05 21.05 11.35
C ASP A 59 11.27 20.24 10.30
N GLN A 60 10.93 20.83 9.15
CA GLN A 60 10.26 20.12 8.06
C GLN A 60 11.16 19.07 7.41
N ASP A 61 12.49 19.18 7.53
CA ASP A 61 13.42 18.17 7.02
C ASP A 61 13.42 16.91 7.89
N LYS A 62 13.16 17.08 9.19
CA LYS A 62 13.13 16.01 10.19
C LYS A 62 11.74 15.43 10.44
N ALA A 63 10.68 16.07 9.93
CA ALA A 63 9.32 15.58 10.09
C ALA A 63 9.20 14.14 9.57
N GLU A 64 8.45 13.30 10.26
CA GLU A 64 8.16 11.92 9.86
C GLU A 64 6.64 11.80 9.67
N PRO A 65 6.12 12.19 8.50
CA PRO A 65 4.69 12.21 8.28
C PRO A 65 4.11 10.80 8.21
N GLU A 66 2.96 10.61 8.84
CA GLU A 66 2.16 9.39 8.72
C GLU A 66 0.93 9.67 7.85
N LEU A 67 0.55 8.72 7.00
CA LEU A 67 -0.66 8.82 6.19
C LEU A 67 -1.64 7.73 6.58
N MET A 68 -2.90 8.12 6.76
CA MET A 68 -4.01 7.22 6.99
C MET A 68 -5.07 7.45 5.93
N VAL A 69 -5.38 6.41 5.16
CA VAL A 69 -6.49 6.45 4.20
C VAL A 69 -7.79 6.33 4.98
N GLU A 70 -8.57 7.41 5.05
CA GLU A 70 -9.89 7.41 5.70
C GLU A 70 -10.96 6.79 4.78
N SER A 71 -10.81 6.99 3.48
CA SER A 71 -11.67 6.42 2.45
C SER A 71 -10.88 6.28 1.14
N PRO A 72 -11.08 5.20 0.36
CA PRO A 72 -11.89 4.03 0.70
C PRO A 72 -11.27 3.21 1.84
N LYS A 73 -12.09 2.45 2.57
CA LYS A 73 -11.59 1.51 3.57
C LYS A 73 -10.92 0.32 2.88
N GLU A 74 -9.98 -0.30 3.56
CA GLU A 74 -9.35 -1.52 3.06
C GLU A 74 -10.42 -2.61 2.81
N GLY A 75 -10.41 -3.18 1.60
CA GLY A 75 -11.39 -4.17 1.15
C GLY A 75 -12.78 -3.62 0.82
N GLU A 76 -12.99 -2.30 0.83
CA GLU A 76 -14.27 -1.69 0.46
C GLU A 76 -14.61 -1.96 -1.02
N THR A 77 -15.82 -2.46 -1.27
CA THR A 77 -16.35 -2.62 -2.65
C THR A 77 -17.08 -1.36 -3.08
N ILE A 78 -16.63 -0.75 -4.18
CA ILE A 78 -17.18 0.49 -4.72
C ILE A 78 -17.92 0.18 -6.02
N ASN A 79 -19.23 0.42 -6.04
CA ASN A 79 -20.09 0.18 -7.22
C ASN A 79 -20.10 1.40 -8.17
N SER A 80 -18.92 1.88 -8.55
CA SER A 80 -18.72 3.05 -9.41
C SER A 80 -17.30 3.05 -9.97
N SER A 81 -17.12 3.54 -11.20
CA SER A 81 -15.79 3.80 -11.78
C SER A 81 -15.12 5.06 -11.23
N THR A 82 -15.78 5.74 -10.27
CA THR A 82 -15.24 6.89 -9.55
C THR A 82 -15.05 6.55 -8.09
N VAL A 83 -13.80 6.57 -7.64
CA VAL A 83 -13.39 6.30 -6.25
C VAL A 83 -13.09 7.65 -5.58
N ARG A 84 -13.83 7.97 -4.51
CA ARG A 84 -13.52 9.11 -3.66
C ARG A 84 -12.46 8.69 -2.67
N VAL A 85 -11.36 9.42 -2.63
CA VAL A 85 -10.25 9.18 -1.72
C VAL A 85 -10.18 10.31 -0.72
N LYS A 86 -10.05 9.96 0.54
CA LYS A 86 -9.78 10.89 1.63
C LYS A 86 -8.64 10.36 2.48
N VAL A 87 -7.68 11.23 2.76
CA VAL A 87 -6.47 10.88 3.50
C VAL A 87 -6.24 11.88 4.61
N LYS A 88 -5.82 11.36 5.76
CA LYS A 88 -5.30 12.14 6.86
C LYS A 88 -3.78 12.10 6.82
N VAL A 89 -3.16 13.25 7.00
CA VAL A 89 -1.70 13.39 7.12
C VAL A 89 -1.41 13.90 8.53
N ASP A 90 -0.66 13.12 9.28
CA ASP A 90 -0.17 13.46 10.62
C ASP A 90 1.37 13.67 10.59
N GLY A 91 1.99 14.13 11.68
CA GLY A 91 3.45 14.19 11.81
C GLY A 91 4.12 15.53 11.45
N ASP A 92 3.53 16.66 11.86
CA ASP A 92 4.08 18.02 11.79
C ASP A 92 4.60 18.50 10.42
N LEU A 93 4.23 17.81 9.33
CA LEU A 93 4.54 18.24 7.98
C LEU A 93 3.56 19.34 7.54
N LYS A 94 4.08 20.52 7.23
CA LYS A 94 3.32 21.64 6.66
C LYS A 94 3.05 21.33 5.21
N MET A 95 1.84 20.89 4.93
CA MET A 95 1.39 20.48 3.62
C MET A 95 0.85 21.68 2.80
N GLY A 96 0.82 21.57 1.47
CA GLY A 96 0.33 22.61 0.56
C GLY A 96 1.41 23.25 -0.31
N LYS A 97 1.02 24.21 -1.15
CA LYS A 97 1.89 24.94 -2.09
C LYS A 97 2.30 26.30 -1.52
N ASP A 98 3.51 26.73 -1.86
CA ASP A 98 3.94 28.12 -1.76
C ASP A 98 3.44 28.96 -2.96
N GLU A 99 3.75 30.25 -2.96
CA GLU A 99 3.41 31.19 -4.04
C GLU A 99 4.02 30.80 -5.40
N LYS A 100 5.07 29.98 -5.40
CA LYS A 100 5.74 29.47 -6.62
C LYS A 100 5.11 28.17 -7.11
N GLY A 101 4.02 27.72 -6.48
CA GLY A 101 3.30 26.51 -6.84
C GLY A 101 3.98 25.21 -6.42
N THR A 102 4.98 25.29 -5.54
CA THR A 102 5.78 24.14 -5.07
C THR A 102 5.53 23.90 -3.59
N GLY A 103 5.55 22.65 -3.14
CA GLY A 103 5.43 22.37 -1.72
C GLY A 103 5.15 20.91 -1.41
N ASN A 104 4.86 20.64 -0.14
CA ASN A 104 4.61 19.29 0.36
C ASN A 104 3.23 18.81 -0.09
N HIS A 105 3.15 17.57 -0.55
CA HIS A 105 1.96 17.02 -1.19
C HIS A 105 1.89 15.51 -1.04
N VAL A 106 0.77 14.91 -1.42
CA VAL A 106 0.60 13.46 -1.41
C VAL A 106 0.80 12.92 -2.82
N HIS A 107 1.73 11.99 -2.98
CA HIS A 107 1.79 11.12 -4.15
C HIS A 107 0.73 10.04 -4.01
N VAL A 108 -0.07 9.86 -5.05
CA VAL A 108 -1.14 8.86 -5.11
C VAL A 108 -0.88 7.94 -6.28
N ILE A 109 -0.88 6.65 -6.03
CA ILE A 109 -0.63 5.61 -7.03
C ILE A 109 -1.77 4.61 -6.93
N LEU A 110 -2.47 4.42 -8.06
CA LEU A 110 -3.43 3.33 -8.24
C LEU A 110 -2.71 2.18 -8.97
N ASP A 111 -2.67 1.03 -8.33
CA ASP A 111 -1.92 -0.16 -8.73
C ASP A 111 -0.43 0.12 -8.94
N ASN A 112 0.00 0.15 -10.20
CA ASN A 112 1.37 0.48 -10.62
C ASN A 112 1.37 1.58 -11.69
N GLN A 113 0.32 2.39 -11.74
CA GLN A 113 0.24 3.54 -12.63
C GLN A 113 1.22 4.65 -12.18
N PRO A 114 1.57 5.60 -13.06
CA PRO A 114 2.32 6.79 -12.66
C PRO A 114 1.64 7.52 -11.50
N TYR A 115 2.44 8.11 -10.63
CA TYR A 115 1.91 8.86 -9.49
C TYR A 115 1.18 10.13 -9.95
N ALA A 116 0.16 10.52 -9.18
CA ALA A 116 -0.46 11.84 -9.24
C ALA A 116 -0.11 12.63 -7.96
N ALA A 117 0.16 13.93 -8.11
CA ALA A 117 0.48 14.82 -6.99
C ALA A 117 -0.76 15.59 -6.53
N HIS A 118 -1.18 15.38 -5.28
CA HIS A 118 -2.33 16.03 -4.66
C HIS A 118 -1.88 16.98 -3.54
N TYR A 119 -2.13 18.27 -3.75
CA TYR A 119 -1.77 19.34 -2.80
C TYR A 119 -2.94 19.76 -1.91
N MET A 120 -4.17 19.39 -2.27
CA MET A 120 -5.37 19.55 -1.45
C MET A 120 -5.85 18.14 -1.16
N TRP A 121 -5.45 17.61 0.00
CA TRP A 121 -5.70 16.21 0.39
C TRP A 121 -6.80 16.10 1.45
N ASP A 122 -7.02 17.17 2.22
CA ASP A 122 -7.96 17.29 3.32
C ASP A 122 -9.42 17.34 2.84
N GLU A 123 -9.67 17.99 1.71
CA GLU A 123 -10.96 17.98 1.02
C GLU A 123 -11.26 16.62 0.34
N GLY A 124 -10.24 15.78 0.18
CA GLY A 124 -10.30 14.56 -0.62
C GLY A 124 -10.24 14.82 -2.13
N PHE A 125 -10.17 13.75 -2.91
CA PHE A 125 -10.09 13.81 -4.37
C PHE A 125 -10.74 12.58 -5.02
N GLU A 126 -10.96 12.65 -6.33
CA GLU A 126 -11.56 11.55 -7.10
C GLU A 126 -10.53 10.89 -8.01
N LEU A 127 -10.47 9.56 -7.98
CA LEU A 127 -9.90 8.74 -9.03
C LEU A 127 -11.04 8.34 -9.97
N ARG A 128 -10.94 8.72 -11.24
CA ARG A 128 -12.01 8.54 -12.24
C ARG A 128 -11.60 7.51 -13.27
N ASN A 129 -12.60 6.85 -13.86
CA ASN A 129 -12.42 5.79 -14.86
C ASN A 129 -11.57 4.62 -14.31
N VAL A 130 -11.73 4.31 -13.03
CA VAL A 130 -11.17 3.10 -12.43
C VAL A 130 -11.89 1.91 -13.06
N SER A 131 -11.13 0.95 -13.57
CA SER A 131 -11.67 -0.28 -14.17
C SER A 131 -12.31 -1.17 -13.10
N ASP A 132 -13.10 -2.15 -13.53
CA ASP A 132 -13.61 -3.17 -12.60
C ASP A 132 -12.48 -4.10 -12.17
N GLY A 133 -12.44 -4.46 -10.89
CA GLY A 133 -11.47 -5.41 -10.34
C GLY A 133 -11.01 -5.06 -8.92
N GLU A 134 -10.08 -5.86 -8.41
CA GLU A 134 -9.34 -5.56 -7.20
C GLU A 134 -8.21 -4.57 -7.53
N HIS A 135 -8.06 -3.55 -6.70
CA HIS A 135 -7.09 -2.49 -6.90
C HIS A 135 -6.28 -2.23 -5.63
N THR A 136 -5.04 -1.77 -5.81
CA THR A 136 -4.17 -1.32 -4.72
C THR A 136 -4.05 0.20 -4.76
N LEU A 137 -4.42 0.87 -3.67
CA LEU A 137 -4.15 2.30 -3.50
C LEU A 137 -2.90 2.49 -2.62
N ARG A 138 -1.91 3.22 -3.13
CA ARG A 138 -0.68 3.54 -2.39
C ARG A 138 -0.45 5.03 -2.35
N MET A 139 -0.10 5.55 -1.18
CA MET A 139 0.03 6.98 -0.94
C MET A 139 1.29 7.28 -0.12
N PHE A 140 1.97 8.38 -0.45
CA PHE A 140 3.16 8.85 0.26
C PHE A 140 3.14 10.36 0.40
N ALA A 141 3.52 10.88 1.56
CA ALA A 141 3.86 12.29 1.69
C ALA A 141 5.17 12.55 0.94
N SER A 142 5.19 13.61 0.15
CA SER A 142 6.28 13.98 -0.73
C SER A 142 6.70 15.43 -0.47
N ARG A 143 7.99 15.70 -0.67
CA ARG A 143 8.61 17.01 -0.48
C ARG A 143 9.26 17.48 -1.78
N PRO A 144 9.36 18.80 -2.00
CA PRO A 144 10.13 19.34 -3.10
C PRO A 144 11.65 19.17 -2.85
N TRP A 145 12.42 18.95 -3.92
CA TRP A 145 13.88 18.73 -3.91
C TRP A 145 14.71 20.01 -4.13
#